data_AF-A0A962G944-F1
#
_entry.id   AF-A0A962G944-F1
#
_cell.length_a   1.000
_cell.length_b   1.000
_cell.length_c   1.000
_cell.angle_alpha   90.00
_cell.angle_beta   90.00
_cell.angle_gamma   90.00
#
_symmetry.space_group_name_H-M   'P 1'
#
loop_
_entity.id
_entity.type
_entity.pdbx_description
1 polymer ?
#
loop_
_entity_poly.entity_id
_entity_poly.type
_entity_poly.pdbx_seq_one_letter_code
_entity_poly.pdbx_strand_id
1 'polypeptide(L)' 'LGSLRKRLGLSIEDFATLLGVSPQSIYNWQSGKTVPRRAQLEKLAAVRSIGKREARQMLESGE' A
#
# COMPACT_ATOMS: atom_id res chain seq x y z
N LEU A 1 1.14 5.15 -7.37
CA LEU A 1 1.28 4.81 -5.92
C LEU A 1 1.77 5.98 -5.05
N GLY A 2 2.72 6.80 -5.51
CA GLY A 2 3.28 7.90 -4.72
C GLY A 2 2.25 8.86 -4.11
N SER A 3 1.24 9.28 -4.89
CA SER A 3 0.19 10.19 -4.42
C SER A 3 -0.74 9.57 -3.37
N LEU A 4 -1.09 8.28 -3.50
CA LEU A 4 -1.91 7.56 -2.52
C LEU A 4 -1.18 7.43 -1.17
N ARG A 5 0.10 7.02 -1.24
CA ARG A 5 0.97 6.91 -0.06
C ARG A 5 1.14 8.26 0.64
N LYS A 6 1.41 9.34 -0.12
CA LYS A 6 1.50 10.70 0.43
C LYS A 6 0.18 11.16 1.07
N ARG A 7 -0.96 10.83 0.45
CA ARG A 7 -2.28 11.17 1.00
C ARG A 7 -2.57 10.48 2.33
N LEU A 8 -2.13 9.23 2.48
CA LEU A 8 -2.25 8.47 3.73
C LEU A 8 -1.14 8.83 4.73
N GLY A 9 -0.06 9.48 4.29
CA GLY A 9 1.09 9.83 5.13
C GLY A 9 1.86 8.59 5.61
N LEU A 10 1.92 7.55 4.78
CA LEU A 10 2.57 6.28 5.10
C LEU A 10 3.97 6.20 4.47
N SER A 11 4.91 5.52 5.14
CA SER A 11 6.19 5.18 4.52
C SER A 11 6.04 4.06 3.49
N ILE A 12 7.09 3.78 2.72
CA ILE A 12 7.03 2.66 1.76
C ILE A 12 6.84 1.34 2.50
N GLU A 13 7.51 1.21 3.64
CA GLU A 13 7.44 0.04 4.52
C GLU A 13 6.04 -0.15 5.07
N ASP A 14 5.45 0.87 5.71
CA ASP A 14 4.05 0.83 6.15
C ASP A 14 3.10 0.47 5.01
N PHE A 15 3.25 1.11 3.86
CA PHE A 15 2.38 0.86 2.72
C PHE A 15 2.54 -0.57 2.17
N ALA A 16 3.73 -1.14 2.28
CA ALA A 16 4.01 -2.52 1.90
C ALA A 16 3.40 -3.51 2.90
N THR A 17 3.56 -3.26 4.20
CA THR A 17 2.91 -4.02 5.28
C THR A 17 1.40 -4.01 5.13
N LEU A 18 0.79 -2.85 4.89
CA LEU A 18 -0.65 -2.70 4.67
C LEU A 18 -1.16 -3.54 3.50
N LEU A 19 -0.36 -3.65 2.44
CA LEU A 19 -0.67 -4.45 1.26
C LEU A 19 -0.24 -5.92 1.40
N GLY A 20 0.45 -6.29 2.49
CA GLY A 20 1.04 -7.60 2.71
C GLY A 20 2.04 -7.98 1.60
N VAL A 21 2.88 -7.03 1.19
CA VAL A 21 3.93 -7.21 0.19
C VAL A 21 5.25 -6.65 0.71
N SER A 22 6.35 -6.96 0.03
CA SER A 22 7.65 -6.38 0.37
C SER A 22 7.77 -4.92 -0.12
N PRO A 23 8.50 -4.04 0.58
CA PRO A 23 8.73 -2.65 0.16
C PRO A 23 9.39 -2.56 -1.22
N GLN A 24 10.18 -3.57 -1.60
CA GLN A 24 10.78 -3.68 -2.92
C GLN A 24 9.74 -3.86 -4.04
N SER A 25 8.63 -4.57 -3.78
CA SER A 25 7.52 -4.70 -4.73
C SER A 25 6.86 -3.34 -4.98
N ILE A 26 6.70 -2.52 -3.93
CA ILE A 26 6.16 -1.17 -4.05
C ILE A 26 7.08 -0.29 -4.91
N TYR A 27 8.39 -0.38 -4.72
CA TYR A 27 9.38 0.31 -5.55
C TYR A 27 9.29 -0.12 -7.01
N ASN A 28 9.21 -1.43 -7.27
CA ASN A 28 9.10 -1.97 -8.62
C ASN A 28 7.82 -1.51 -9.33
N TRP A 29 6.70 -1.44 -8.62
CA TRP A 29 5.44 -0.92 -9.17
C TRP A 29 5.48 0.59 -9.41
N GLN A 30 6.15 1.35 -8.55
CA GLN A 30 6.35 2.79 -8.75
C GLN A 30 7.24 3.08 -9.95
N SER A 31 8.28 2.28 -10.14
CA SER A 31 9.22 2.40 -11.26
C SER A 31 8.71 1.77 -12.56
N GLY A 32 7.52 1.14 -12.55
CA GLY A 32 6.97 0.42 -13.71
C GLY A 32 7.72 -0.87 -14.09
N LYS A 33 8.67 -1.32 -13.26
CA LYS A 33 9.43 -2.57 -13.49
C LYS A 33 8.56 -3.82 -13.37
N THR A 34 7.48 -3.75 -12.60
CA THR A 34 6.58 -4.88 -12.38
C THR A 34 5.16 -4.36 -12.27
N VAL A 35 4.19 -5.15 -12.75
CA VAL A 35 2.77 -4.85 -12.64
C VAL A 35 2.18 -5.64 -11.47
N PRO A 36 1.40 -5.01 -10.57
CA PRO A 36 0.69 -5.74 -9.52
C PRO A 36 -0.30 -6.75 -10.11
N ARG A 37 -0.35 -7.94 -9.52
CA ARG A 37 -1.33 -8.99 -9.84
C ARG A 37 -2.72 -8.58 -9.33
N ARG A 38 -3.73 -9.30 -9.79
CA ARG A 38 -5.15 -9.04 -9.46
C ARG A 38 -5.41 -8.88 -7.96
N ALA A 39 -4.92 -9.81 -7.14
CA ALA A 39 -5.03 -9.74 -5.68
C ALA A 39 -4.43 -8.45 -5.07
N GLN A 40 -3.35 -7.93 -5.66
CA GLN A 40 -2.70 -6.70 -5.18
C GLN A 40 -3.43 -5.45 -5.66
N LEU A 41 -4.03 -5.50 -6.85
CA LEU A 41 -4.93 -4.45 -7.34
C LEU A 41 -6.17 -4.33 -6.45
N GLU A 42 -6.74 -5.45 -6.00
CA GLU A 42 -7.88 -5.47 -5.07
C GLU A 42 -7.50 -4.83 -3.74
N LYS A 43 -6.33 -5.17 -3.17
CA LYS A 43 -5.82 -4.51 -1.96
C LYS A 43 -5.56 -3.02 -2.18
N LEU A 44 -4.98 -2.63 -3.31
CA LEU A 44 -4.78 -1.22 -3.65
C LEU A 44 -6.11 -0.45 -3.76
N ALA A 45 -7.16 -1.07 -4.30
CA ALA A 45 -8.50 -0.48 -4.38
C ALA A 45 -9.14 -0.33 -2.99
N ALA A 46 -8.98 -1.33 -2.12
CA ALA A 46 -9.41 -1.24 -0.72
C ALA A 46 -8.68 -0.09 0.00
N VAL A 47 -7.35 -0.04 -0.09
CA VAL A 47 -6.52 1.02 0.51
C VAL A 47 -6.81 2.41 -0.07
N ARG A 48 -7.23 2.49 -1.33
CA ARG A 48 -7.66 3.75 -1.97
C ARG A 48 -9.01 4.25 -1.42
N SER A 49 -9.88 3.34 -1.02
CA SER A 49 -11.22 3.66 -0.51
C SER A 49 -11.22 4.08 0.96
N ILE A 50 -10.21 3.66 1.72
CA ILE A 50 -10.06 4.03 3.13
C ILE A 50 -9.31 5.35 3.33
N GLY A 51 -9.52 5.97 4.49
CA GLY A 51 -8.82 7.17 4.94
C GLY A 51 -7.51 6.87 5.71
N LYS A 52 -6.76 7.93 6.04
CA LYS A 52 -5.51 7.84 6.84
C LYS A 52 -5.71 7.13 8.19
N ARG A 53 -6.87 7.31 8.83
CA ARG A 53 -7.20 6.69 10.12
C ARG A 53 -7.34 5.19 9.99
N GLU A 54 -8.17 4.71 9.07
CA GLU A 54 -8.31 3.27 8.80
C GLU A 54 -6.99 2.63 8.36
N ALA A 55 -6.21 3.32 7.51
CA ALA A 55 -4.94 2.77 7.04
C ALA A 55 -3.94 2.54 8.19
N ARG A 56 -3.93 3.42 9.21
CA ARG A 56 -3.17 3.19 10.45
C ARG A 56 -3.76 2.05 11.28
N GLN A 57 -5.09 2.02 11.43
CA GLN A 57 -5.75 0.98 12.20
C GLN A 57 -5.50 -0.42 11.62
N MET A 58 -5.44 -0.55 10.29
CA MET A 58 -5.09 -1.80 9.61
C MET A 58 -3.62 -2.21 9.80
N LEU A 59 -2.72 -1.24 10.01
CA LEU A 59 -1.32 -1.53 10.37
C LEU A 59 -1.23 -2.00 11.83
N GLU A 60 -1.97 -1.35 12.74
CA GLU A 60 -2.03 -1.70 14.16
C GLU A 60 -2.76 -3.03 14.42
N SER A 61 -3.71 -3.41 13.56
CA SER A 61 -4.44 -4.69 13.67
C SER A 61 -3.71 -5.87 13.03
N GLY A 62 -2.51 -5.65 12.47
CA GLY A 62 -1.69 -6.66 11.80
C GLY A 62 -0.56 -7.23 12.66
N GLU A 63 -0.48 -6.85 13.95
CA GLU A 63 0.40 -7.46 14.96
C GLU A 63 -0.26 -8.65 15.68
#